data_AF-X0V7P6-F1
#
_entry.id   AF-X0V7P6-F1
#
_cell.length_a   1.000
_cell.length_b   1.000
_cell.length_c   1.000
_cell.angle_alpha   90.00
_cell.angle_beta   90.00
_cell.angle_gamma   90.00
#
_symmetry.space_group_name_H-M   'P 1'
#
loop_
_entity.id
_entity.type
_entity.pdbx_description
1 polymer ?
#
loop_
_entity_poly.entity_id
_entity_poly.type
_entity_poly.pdbx_seq_one_letter_code
_entity_poly.pdbx_strand_id
1 'polypeptide(L)'
;GGPIGRLRDGDIVEIAIDRDKLAGDVNVVVDDESTEQEPTAAIAAGTRLLAERSPHPKLAADAELHDDSRLWAALQDASGGTWGGCVYDVKQIVRLLDAGRQALGEKSGQG
;
A
#
# COMPACT_ATOMS: atom_id res chain seq x y z
N GLY A 1 0.03 0.63 4.87
CA GLY A 1 -0.51 -0.53 4.14
C GLY A 1 -1.98 -0.30 3.86
N GLY A 2 -2.39 -0.36 2.60
CA GLY A 2 -3.79 -0.18 2.20
C GLY A 2 -4.65 -1.43 2.46
N PRO A 3 -5.91 -1.43 1.99
CA PRO A 3 -6.84 -2.54 2.14
C PRO A 3 -6.30 -3.89 1.63
N ILE A 4 -5.47 -3.87 0.58
CA ILE A 4 -4.80 -5.07 0.03
C ILE A 4 -3.97 -5.83 1.08
N GLY A 5 -3.39 -5.14 2.06
CA GLY A 5 -2.60 -5.74 3.14
C GLY A 5 -3.44 -6.47 4.19
N ARG A 6 -4.77 -6.50 4.05
CA ARG A 6 -5.72 -7.14 4.98
C ARG A 6 -6.43 -8.35 4.38
N LEU A 7 -6.16 -8.64 3.10
CA LEU A 7 -6.64 -9.83 2.41
C LEU A 7 -6.17 -11.11 3.11
N ARG A 8 -6.92 -12.20 2.92
CA ARG A 8 -6.68 -13.53 3.44
C ARG A 8 -6.80 -14.54 2.31
N ASP A 9 -6.11 -15.68 2.47
CA ASP A 9 -6.26 -16.79 1.54
C ASP A 9 -7.74 -17.23 1.49
N GLY A 10 -8.27 -17.36 0.27
CA GLY A 10 -9.67 -17.71 0.03
C GLY A 10 -10.64 -16.53 -0.08
N ASP A 11 -10.20 -15.29 0.15
CA ASP A 11 -11.03 -14.12 -0.18
C ASP A 11 -11.34 -14.10 -1.69
N ILE A 12 -12.57 -13.74 -2.04
CA ILE A 12 -12.97 -13.53 -3.42
C ILE A 12 -12.74 -12.07 -3.78
N VAL A 13 -12.03 -11.85 -4.89
CA VAL A 13 -11.74 -10.51 -5.42
C VAL A 13 -12.41 -10.35 -6.77
N GLU A 14 -13.24 -9.31 -6.88
CA GLU A 14 -13.79 -8.84 -8.14
C GLU A 14 -12.86 -7.77 -8.74
N ILE A 15 -12.65 -7.85 -10.06
CA ILE A 15 -11.98 -6.81 -10.84
C ILE A 15 -12.96 -6.32 -11.90
N ALA A 16 -13.43 -5.09 -11.76
CA ALA A 16 -14.32 -4.44 -12.71
C ALA A 16 -13.53 -3.45 -13.58
N ILE A 17 -13.78 -3.45 -14.90
CA ILE A 17 -13.08 -2.57 -15.86
C ILE A 17 -14.11 -1.90 -16.77
N ASP A 18 -14.21 -0.58 -16.69
CA ASP A 18 -14.98 0.27 -17.60
C ASP A 18 -14.03 0.88 -18.65
N ARG A 19 -14.10 0.36 -19.87
CA ARG A 19 -13.23 0.77 -20.98
C ARG A 19 -13.65 2.07 -21.64
N ASP A 20 -14.88 2.53 -21.43
CA ASP A 20 -15.38 3.78 -22.00
C ASP A 20 -15.01 4.96 -21.09
N LYS A 21 -15.10 4.76 -19.76
CA LYS A 21 -14.66 5.74 -18.76
C LYS A 21 -13.17 5.64 -18.40
N LEU A 22 -12.48 4.61 -18.87
CA LEU A 22 -11.10 4.27 -18.49
C LEU A 22 -10.94 4.15 -16.96
N ALA A 23 -11.92 3.52 -16.32
CA ALA A 23 -11.96 3.30 -14.88
C ALA A 23 -11.86 1.80 -14.57
N GLY A 24 -11.35 1.48 -13.39
CA GLY A 24 -11.34 0.12 -12.89
C GLY A 24 -11.39 0.10 -11.38
N ASP A 25 -12.07 -0.92 -10.85
CA ASP A 25 -12.27 -1.13 -9.44
C ASP A 25 -11.80 -2.54 -9.06
N VAL A 26 -11.26 -2.67 -7.85
CA VAL A 26 -10.85 -3.95 -7.28
C VAL A 26 -11.52 -4.07 -5.91
N ASN A 27 -12.46 -5.01 -5.81
CA ASN A 27 -13.32 -5.17 -4.66
C ASN A 27 -13.10 -6.53 -4.02
N VAL A 28 -13.14 -6.61 -2.69
CA VAL A 28 -13.42 -7.89 -2.03
C VAL A 28 -14.93 -8.06 -2.04
N VAL A 29 -15.37 -9.24 -2.45
CA VAL A 29 -16.79 -9.61 -2.42
C VAL A 29 -16.98 -10.74 -1.43
N VAL A 30 -18.07 -10.66 -0.67
CA VAL A 30 -18.52 -11.73 0.21
C VAL A 30 -19.73 -12.34 -0.46
N ASP A 31 -19.64 -13.62 -0.76
CA ASP A 31 -20.73 -14.42 -1.33
C ASP A 31 -21.44 -15.15 -0.19
N ASP A 32 -22.50 -14.55 0.33
CA ASP A 32 -23.41 -15.16 1.29
C ASP A 32 -24.86 -15.15 0.77
N GLU A 33 -25.71 -16.04 1.28
CA GLU A 33 -27.13 -16.17 0.84
C GLU A 33 -27.93 -14.86 0.95
N SER A 34 -27.49 -13.89 1.77
CA SER A 34 -28.12 -12.57 1.90
C SER A 34 -27.66 -11.54 0.86
N THR A 35 -26.54 -11.82 0.18
CA THR A 35 -25.90 -10.97 -0.85
C THR A 35 -26.07 -11.49 -2.27
N GLU A 36 -26.52 -12.75 -2.45
CA GLU A 36 -26.71 -13.41 -3.75
C GLU A 36 -27.58 -12.63 -4.77
N GLN A 37 -28.35 -11.64 -4.31
CA GLN A 37 -29.29 -10.89 -5.14
C GLN A 37 -28.77 -9.51 -5.58
N GLU A 38 -27.70 -8.97 -4.99
CA GLU A 38 -27.24 -7.59 -5.27
C GLU A 38 -25.70 -7.42 -5.19
N PRO A 39 -24.99 -7.24 -6.32
CA PRO A 39 -23.52 -7.09 -6.35
C PRO A 39 -22.98 -5.97 -5.45
N THR A 40 -23.73 -4.87 -5.33
CA THR A 40 -23.35 -3.74 -4.48
C THR A 40 -23.33 -4.13 -3.00
N ALA A 41 -24.23 -5.01 -2.57
CA ALA A 41 -24.29 -5.50 -1.19
C ALA A 41 -23.08 -6.40 -0.87
N ALA A 42 -22.69 -7.28 -1.80
CA ALA A 42 -21.51 -8.14 -1.67
C ALA A 42 -20.21 -7.33 -1.53
N ILE A 43 -20.04 -6.26 -2.31
CA ILE A 43 -18.88 -5.34 -2.23
C ILE A 43 -18.88 -4.56 -0.90
N ALA A 44 -20.05 -4.08 -0.47
CA ALA A 44 -20.17 -3.36 0.81
C ALA A 44 -19.82 -4.25 2.00
N ALA A 45 -20.23 -5.53 1.97
CA ALA A 45 -19.87 -6.53 2.97
C ALA A 45 -18.35 -6.77 2.98
N GLY A 46 -17.72 -6.94 1.81
CA GLY A 46 -16.26 -7.09 1.70
C GLY A 46 -15.48 -5.86 2.18
N THR A 47 -15.99 -4.65 1.94
CA THR A 47 -15.40 -3.41 2.47
C THR A 47 -15.40 -3.38 4.00
N ARG A 48 -16.53 -3.78 4.62
CA ARG A 48 -16.63 -3.88 6.10
C ARG A 48 -15.70 -4.96 6.64
N LEU A 49 -15.67 -6.12 6.01
CA LEU A 49 -14.78 -7.22 6.36
C LEU A 49 -13.30 -6.78 6.38
N LEU A 50 -12.85 -6.06 5.35
CA LEU A 50 -11.48 -5.53 5.32
C LEU A 50 -11.25 -4.45 6.39
N ALA A 51 -12.24 -3.59 6.67
CA ALA A 51 -12.13 -2.54 7.68
C ALA A 51 -11.94 -3.11 9.09
N GLU A 52 -12.62 -4.22 9.40
CA GLU A 52 -12.55 -4.92 10.69
C GLU A 52 -11.29 -5.76 10.85
N ARG A 53 -10.72 -6.25 9.75
CA ARG A 53 -9.48 -7.03 9.78
C ARG A 53 -8.28 -6.16 10.16
N SER A 54 -7.47 -6.70 11.06
CA SER A 54 -6.10 -6.24 11.24
C SER A 54 -5.25 -6.56 10.00
N PRO A 55 -4.13 -5.86 9.79
CA PRO A 55 -3.15 -6.23 8.76
C PRO A 55 -2.82 -7.72 8.81
N HIS A 56 -2.51 -8.31 7.65
CA HIS A 56 -2.14 -9.71 7.58
C HIS A 56 -0.91 -9.98 8.49
N PRO A 57 -0.94 -10.97 9.40
CA PRO A 57 0.11 -11.17 10.40
C PRO A 57 1.41 -11.66 9.76
N LYS A 58 1.35 -12.19 8.54
CA LYS A 58 2.54 -12.52 7.73
C LYS A 58 2.96 -11.39 6.78
N LEU A 59 2.27 -10.25 6.78
CA LEU A 59 2.69 -9.10 5.98
C LEU A 59 3.91 -8.46 6.64
N ALA A 60 5.07 -8.81 6.14
CA ALA A 60 6.36 -8.28 6.57
C ALA A 60 7.29 -8.17 5.36
N ALA A 61 8.34 -7.36 5.48
CA ALA A 61 9.46 -7.44 4.56
C ALA A 61 10.11 -8.82 4.66
N ASP A 62 10.64 -9.31 3.53
CA ASP A 62 11.38 -10.57 3.53
C ASP A 62 12.60 -10.48 4.48
N ALA A 63 12.82 -11.55 5.25
CA ALA A 63 13.92 -11.64 6.20
C ALA A 63 15.28 -11.63 5.46
N GLU A 64 15.34 -12.22 4.27
CA GLU A 64 16.57 -12.33 3.45
C GLU A 64 16.75 -11.13 2.51
N LEU A 65 15.90 -10.11 2.60
CA LEU A 65 16.00 -8.93 1.75
C LEU A 65 17.35 -8.22 1.99
N HIS A 66 18.16 -8.13 0.94
CA HIS A 66 19.46 -7.44 0.97
C HIS A 66 19.33 -5.95 1.30
N ASP A 67 20.36 -5.39 1.93
CA ASP A 67 20.39 -3.98 2.35
C ASP A 67 20.18 -3.01 1.19
N ASP A 68 20.74 -3.30 0.01
CA ASP A 68 20.55 -2.46 -1.18
C ASP A 68 19.07 -2.40 -1.61
N SER A 69 18.34 -3.50 -1.49
CA SER A 69 16.90 -3.54 -1.79
C SER A 69 16.07 -2.81 -0.74
N ARG A 70 16.47 -2.88 0.54
CA ARG A 70 15.86 -2.11 1.63
C ARG A 70 16.07 -0.61 1.43
N LEU A 71 17.30 -0.22 1.10
CA LEU A 71 17.67 1.17 0.82
C LEU A 71 16.91 1.70 -0.39
N TRP A 72 16.90 0.95 -1.50
CA TRP A 72 16.14 1.29 -2.69
C TRP A 72 14.67 1.56 -2.35
N ALA A 73 14.00 0.66 -1.62
CA ALA A 73 12.60 0.81 -1.23
C ALA A 73 12.37 2.06 -0.36
N ALA A 74 13.27 2.34 0.60
CA ALA A 74 13.19 3.53 1.44
C ALA A 74 13.34 4.83 0.64
N LEU A 75 14.24 4.85 -0.35
CA LEU A 75 14.43 6.01 -1.24
C LEU A 75 13.22 6.24 -2.14
N GLN A 76 12.57 5.17 -2.61
CA GLN A 76 11.32 5.27 -3.36
C GLN A 76 10.18 5.84 -2.51
N ASP A 77 10.00 5.33 -1.29
CA ASP A 77 8.98 5.83 -0.36
C ASP A 77 9.21 7.31 -0.01
N ALA A 78 10.45 7.69 0.28
CA ALA A 78 10.86 9.07 0.50
C ALA A 78 10.59 10.00 -0.71
N SER A 79 10.46 9.44 -1.90
CA SER A 79 10.18 10.17 -3.16
C SER A 79 8.69 10.19 -3.53
N GLY A 80 7.80 9.77 -2.62
CA GLY A 80 6.35 9.71 -2.87
C GLY A 80 5.83 8.32 -3.26
N GLY A 81 6.69 7.30 -3.25
CA GLY A 81 6.33 5.90 -3.47
C GLY A 81 5.71 5.63 -4.84
N THR A 82 4.76 4.69 -4.88
CA THR A 82 4.06 4.29 -6.10
C THR A 82 3.34 5.45 -6.78
N TRP A 83 2.79 6.38 -5.99
CA TRP A 83 2.07 7.55 -6.50
C TRP A 83 3.01 8.67 -6.96
N GLY A 84 4.27 8.65 -6.52
CA GLY A 84 5.35 9.51 -7.02
C GLY A 84 6.00 8.99 -8.31
N GLY A 85 5.51 7.87 -8.87
CA GLY A 85 6.02 7.30 -10.12
C GLY A 85 7.20 6.34 -9.96
N CYS A 86 7.53 5.92 -8.74
CA CYS A 86 8.66 5.01 -8.46
C CYS A 86 10.00 5.52 -9.02
N VAL A 87 10.23 6.84 -8.90
CA VAL A 87 11.49 7.50 -9.27
C VAL A 87 12.09 8.19 -8.05
N TYR A 88 13.40 8.43 -8.09
CA TYR A 88 14.06 9.21 -7.04
C TYR A 88 13.78 10.71 -7.18
N ASP A 89 13.07 11.28 -6.21
CA ASP A 89 13.05 12.73 -6.00
C ASP A 89 14.22 13.11 -5.09
N VAL A 90 15.35 13.42 -5.73
CA VAL A 90 16.59 13.78 -5.03
C VAL A 90 16.38 14.96 -4.08
N LYS A 91 15.53 15.94 -4.42
CA LYS A 91 15.29 17.10 -3.56
C LYS A 91 14.53 16.70 -2.31
N GLN A 92 13.51 15.86 -2.45
CA GLN A 92 12.73 15.36 -1.33
C GLN A 92 13.57 14.46 -0.41
N ILE A 93 14.36 13.56 -1.00
CA ILE A 93 15.28 12.68 -0.26
C ILE A 93 16.27 13.51 0.56
N VAL A 94 16.98 14.46 -0.07
CA VAL A 94 17.96 15.31 0.64
C VAL A 94 17.29 16.10 1.76
N ARG A 95 16.11 16.68 1.50
CA ARG A 95 15.34 17.42 2.51
C ARG A 95 14.97 16.53 3.71
N LEU A 96 14.54 15.29 3.48
CA LEU A 96 14.21 14.35 4.56
C LEU A 96 15.46 13.95 5.36
N LEU A 97 16.59 13.71 4.70
CA LEU A 97 17.85 13.40 5.37
C LEU A 97 18.36 14.58 6.22
N ASP A 98 18.23 15.82 5.73
CA ASP A 98 18.57 17.03 6.50
C ASP A 98 17.68 17.20 7.73
N ALA A 99 16.36 17.02 7.57
CA ALA A 99 15.43 17.05 8.69
C ALA A 99 15.74 15.94 9.72
N GLY A 100 16.10 14.75 9.26
CA GLY A 100 16.53 13.63 10.10
C GLY A 100 17.79 13.97 10.91
N ARG A 101 18.84 14.51 10.28
CA ARG A 101 20.06 14.97 10.97
C ARG A 101 19.75 16.00 12.06
N GLN A 102 18.90 16.99 11.74
CA GLN A 102 18.48 18.01 12.71
C GLN A 102 17.72 17.39 13.89
N ALA A 103 16.79 16.47 13.63
CA ALA A 103 16.00 15.79 14.67
C ALA A 103 16.87 14.91 15.58
N LEU A 104 17.93 14.30 15.05
CA LEU A 104 18.88 13.48 15.80
C LEU A 104 19.95 14.31 16.54
N GLY A 105 19.95 15.64 16.38
CA GLY A 105 20.97 16.50 16.99
C GLY A 105 22.35 16.36 16.34
N GLU A 106 22.42 15.75 15.16
CA GLU A 106 23.65 15.63 14.38
C GLU A 106 23.87 16.94 13.62
N LYS A 107 24.94 17.67 13.96
CA LYS A 107 25.34 18.84 13.18
C LYS A 107 25.64 18.40 11.76
N SER A 108 25.00 19.01 10.77
CA SER A 108 25.29 18.80 9.36
C SER A 108 26.81 18.86 9.14
N GLY A 109 27.41 17.71 8.86
CA GLY A 109 28.83 17.64 8.52
C GLY A 109 29.05 18.50 7.28
N GLN A 110 29.80 19.58 7.45
CA GLN A 110 30.40 20.30 6.32
C GLN A 110 31.33 19.31 5.60
N GLY A 111 30.94 18.93 4.39
CA GLY A 111 31.79 18.35 3.37
C GLY A 111 31.65 19.17 2.11
#